data_AF-A0A7C7ZR80-F1
#
_entry.id   AF-A0A7C7ZR80-F1
#
_cell.length_a   1.000
_cell.length_b   1.000
_cell.length_c   1.000
_cell.angle_alpha   90.00
_cell.angle_beta   90.00
_cell.angle_gamma   90.00
#
_symmetry.space_group_name_H-M   'P 1'
#
loop_
_entity.id
_entity.type
_entity.pdbx_description
1 polymer ?
#
loop_
_entity_poly.entity_id
_entity_poly.type
_entity_poly.pdbx_seq_one_letter_code
_entity_poly.pdbx_strand_id
1 'polypeptide(L)'
;MKELINTVWFELALVNAGFAFGSILLSHFEERTPKLKKVLKLILFNIIIASLYLFLGRTYSFGFIIFILILVILIHAVILPLNGINGLTGEPKEKYYKFRGWKK
;
A
#
# COMPACT_ATOMS: atom_id res chain seq x y z
N MET A 1 -3.98 23.82 -12.60
CA MET A 1 -2.99 22.84 -12.10
C MET A 1 -2.30 23.26 -10.81
N LYS A 2 -1.69 24.46 -10.70
CA LYS A 2 -1.04 24.91 -9.45
C LYS A 2 -1.95 24.83 -8.22
N GLU A 3 -3.22 25.19 -8.34
CA GLU A 3 -4.16 25.12 -7.22
C GLU A 3 -4.46 23.69 -6.78
N LEU A 4 -4.70 22.76 -7.72
CA LEU A 4 -4.93 21.35 -7.41
C LEU A 4 -3.74 20.73 -6.65
N ILE A 5 -2.51 21.01 -7.11
CA ILE A 5 -1.27 20.48 -6.53
C ILE A 5 -1.09 20.94 -5.08
N ASN A 6 -1.61 22.12 -4.73
CA ASN A 6 -1.50 22.70 -3.39
C ASN A 6 -2.66 22.34 -2.45
N THR A 7 -3.56 21.44 -2.86
CA THR A 7 -4.64 20.91 -2.01
C THR A 7 -4.40 19.45 -1.63
N VAL A 8 -5.07 18.99 -0.56
CA VAL A 8 -5.07 17.59 -0.11
C VAL A 8 -5.47 16.59 -1.22
N TRP A 9 -6.21 17.06 -2.23
CA TRP A 9 -6.65 16.24 -3.35
C TRP A 9 -5.49 15.64 -4.13
N PHE A 10 -4.34 16.31 -4.17
CA PHE A 10 -3.16 15.76 -4.84
C PHE A 10 -2.61 14.52 -4.10
N GLU A 11 -2.46 14.59 -2.78
CA GLU A 11 -2.02 13.47 -1.95
C GLU A 11 -3.01 12.31 -1.99
N LEU A 12 -4.32 12.60 -1.95
CA LEU A 12 -5.35 11.58 -2.10
C LEU A 12 -5.28 10.93 -3.50
N ALA A 13 -5.10 11.71 -4.57
CA ALA A 13 -4.94 11.16 -5.91
C ALA A 13 -3.72 10.24 -6.02
N LEU A 14 -2.59 10.61 -5.40
CA LEU A 14 -1.40 9.76 -5.34
C LEU A 14 -1.65 8.44 -4.61
N VAL A 15 -2.33 8.47 -3.46
CA VAL A 15 -2.68 7.23 -2.74
C VAL A 15 -3.61 6.36 -3.58
N ASN A 16 -4.66 6.93 -4.16
CA ASN A 16 -5.60 6.16 -4.99
C ASN A 16 -4.92 5.58 -6.24
N ALA A 17 -4.02 6.32 -6.88
CA ALA A 17 -3.20 5.82 -7.99
C ALA A 17 -2.31 4.66 -7.53
N GLY A 18 -1.63 4.80 -6.38
CA GLY A 18 -0.80 3.72 -5.81
C GLY A 18 -1.60 2.44 -5.53
N PHE A 19 -2.80 2.55 -4.96
CA PHE A 19 -3.68 1.40 -4.77
C PHE A 19 -4.19 0.81 -6.09
N ALA A 20 -4.47 1.63 -7.10
CA ALA A 20 -4.87 1.17 -8.42
C ALA A 20 -3.74 0.37 -9.09
N PHE A 21 -2.53 0.95 -9.18
CA PHE A 21 -1.36 0.25 -9.72
C PHE A 21 -1.01 -1.00 -8.93
N GLY A 22 -1.03 -0.94 -7.59
CA GLY A 22 -0.82 -2.11 -6.75
C GLY A 22 -1.87 -3.20 -6.97
N SER A 23 -3.13 -2.83 -7.19
CA SER A 23 -4.18 -3.80 -7.52
C SER A 23 -4.02 -4.41 -8.91
N ILE A 24 -3.49 -3.67 -9.88
CA ILE A 24 -3.25 -4.19 -11.24
C ILE A 24 -2.01 -5.08 -11.27
N LEU A 25 -0.90 -4.60 -10.73
CA LEU A 25 0.43 -5.22 -10.85
C LEU A 25 0.72 -6.26 -9.77
N LEU A 26 0.11 -6.12 -8.59
CA LEU A 26 0.46 -6.88 -7.37
C LEU A 26 -0.77 -7.56 -6.74
N SER A 27 -1.87 -7.75 -7.49
CA SER A 27 -3.10 -8.36 -6.97
C SER A 27 -2.89 -9.76 -6.38
N HIS A 28 -1.95 -10.53 -6.91
CA HIS A 28 -1.62 -11.88 -6.46
C HIS A 28 -1.12 -11.93 -5.01
N PHE A 29 -0.55 -10.84 -4.49
CA PHE A 29 -0.18 -10.74 -3.07
C PHE A 29 -1.42 -10.61 -2.15
N GLU A 30 -2.59 -10.29 -2.68
CA GLU A 30 -3.82 -10.09 -1.91
C GLU A 30 -4.95 -11.05 -2.35
N GLU A 31 -4.62 -12.13 -3.07
CA GLU A 31 -5.61 -12.99 -3.73
C GLU A 31 -6.65 -13.61 -2.79
N ARG A 32 -6.24 -14.05 -1.58
CA ARG A 32 -7.16 -14.60 -0.56
C ARG A 32 -7.68 -13.56 0.44
N THR A 33 -7.32 -12.28 0.30
CA THR A 33 -7.87 -11.23 1.16
C THR A 33 -9.32 -10.92 0.75
N PRO A 34 -10.29 -10.89 1.68
CA PRO A 34 -11.67 -10.49 1.38
C PRO A 34 -11.74 -9.09 0.75
N LYS A 35 -12.56 -8.94 -0.29
CA LYS A 35 -12.72 -7.65 -1.01
C LYS A 35 -13.03 -6.48 -0.07
N LEU A 36 -13.89 -6.70 0.93
CA LEU A 36 -14.22 -5.70 1.94
C LEU A 36 -12.99 -5.18 2.69
N LYS A 37 -12.05 -6.07 3.09
CA LYS A 37 -10.80 -5.65 3.75
C LYS A 37 -9.91 -4.79 2.83
N LYS A 38 -9.93 -5.05 1.52
CA LYS A 38 -9.18 -4.24 0.55
C LYS A 38 -9.79 -2.84 0.40
N VAL A 39 -11.12 -2.74 0.31
CA VAL A 39 -11.85 -1.46 0.26
C VAL A 39 -11.65 -0.65 1.55
N LEU A 40 -11.80 -1.29 2.71
CA LEU A 40 -11.57 -0.63 4.00
C LEU A 40 -10.12 -0.16 4.14
N LYS A 41 -9.13 -0.92 3.63
CA LYS A 41 -7.73 -0.49 3.58
C LYS A 41 -7.58 0.81 2.77
N LEU A 42 -8.18 0.90 1.58
CA LEU A 42 -8.14 2.12 0.77
C LEU A 42 -8.78 3.32 1.48
N ILE A 43 -9.96 3.13 2.06
CA ILE A 43 -10.68 4.19 2.80
C ILE A 43 -9.83 4.67 3.98
N LEU A 44 -9.28 3.73 4.76
CA LEU A 44 -8.43 4.03 5.91
C LEU A 44 -7.21 4.88 5.51
N PHE A 45 -6.51 4.52 4.43
CA PHE A 45 -5.36 5.29 3.96
C PHE A 45 -5.75 6.71 3.52
N ASN A 46 -6.86 6.88 2.81
CA ASN A 46 -7.36 8.21 2.45
C ASN A 46 -7.71 9.04 3.69
N ILE A 47 -8.37 8.45 4.71
CA ILE A 47 -8.68 9.13 5.97
C ILE A 47 -7.40 9.56 6.69
N ILE A 48 -6.38 8.70 6.76
CA ILE A 48 -5.09 9.02 7.39
C ILE A 48 -4.42 10.18 6.66
N ILE A 49 -4.32 10.13 5.33
CA ILE A 49 -3.71 11.20 4.53
C ILE A 49 -4.44 12.53 4.70
N ALA A 50 -5.77 12.52 4.64
CA ALA A 50 -6.57 13.71 4.84
C ALA A 50 -6.37 14.28 6.25
N SER A 51 -6.38 13.42 7.28
CA SER A 51 -6.18 13.83 8.67
C SER A 51 -4.78 14.42 8.89
N LEU A 52 -3.73 13.74 8.42
CA LEU A 52 -2.36 14.25 8.51
C LEU A 52 -2.22 15.60 7.83
N TYR A 53 -2.83 15.76 6.65
CA TYR A 53 -2.83 17.03 5.95
C TYR A 53 -3.54 18.14 6.74
N LEU A 54 -4.75 17.86 7.25
CA LEU A 54 -5.58 18.85 7.94
C LEU A 54 -4.98 19.29 9.27
N PHE A 55 -4.40 18.37 10.04
CA PHE A 55 -3.93 18.65 11.40
C PHE A 55 -2.43 18.96 11.49
N LEU A 56 -1.60 18.38 10.61
CA LEU A 56 -0.14 18.51 10.66
C LEU A 56 0.44 19.15 9.39
N GLY A 57 -0.36 19.30 8.33
CA GLY A 57 0.06 19.88 7.07
C GLY A 57 0.68 18.88 6.09
N ARG A 58 0.98 19.43 4.90
CA ARG A 58 1.46 18.69 3.72
C ARG A 58 2.71 17.85 3.96
N THR A 59 3.68 18.37 4.72
CA THR A 59 4.95 17.68 5.00
C THR A 59 4.73 16.32 5.65
N TYR A 60 3.82 16.24 6.63
CA TYR A 60 3.52 14.99 7.32
C TYR A 60 2.70 14.03 6.47
N SER A 61 1.79 14.55 5.66
CA SER A 61 1.02 13.76 4.70
C SER A 61 1.95 13.06 3.68
N PHE A 62 2.86 13.81 3.05
CA PHE A 62 3.86 13.22 2.15
C PHE A 62 4.87 12.32 2.87
N GLY A 63 5.32 12.72 4.06
CA GLY A 63 6.20 11.90 4.89
C GLY A 63 5.60 10.51 5.15
N PHE A 64 4.29 10.44 5.42
CA PHE A 64 3.59 9.17 5.57
C PHE A 64 3.49 8.38 4.26
N ILE A 65 3.21 9.02 3.12
CA ILE A 65 3.20 8.34 1.81
C ILE A 65 4.57 7.71 1.53
N ILE A 66 5.66 8.48 1.72
CA ILE A 66 7.03 8.00 1.52
C ILE A 66 7.36 6.86 2.49
N PHE A 67 6.97 6.99 3.76
CA PHE A 67 7.16 5.94 4.75
C PHE A 67 6.50 4.62 4.33
N ILE A 68 5.26 4.67 3.83
CA ILE A 68 4.55 3.49 3.33
C ILE A 68 5.24 2.89 2.10
N LEU A 69 5.72 3.72 1.17
CA LEU A 69 6.49 3.24 0.00
C LEU A 69 7.77 2.52 0.44
N ILE A 70 8.48 3.04 1.44
CA ILE A 70 9.65 2.38 2.04
C ILE A 70 9.26 1.02 2.62
N LEU A 71 8.13 0.93 3.36
CA LEU A 71 7.67 -0.35 3.90
C LEU A 71 7.32 -1.36 2.80
N VAL A 72 6.67 -0.92 1.70
CA VAL A 72 6.40 -1.80 0.55
C VAL A 72 7.71 -2.31 -0.05
N ILE A 73 8.68 -1.43 -0.29
CA ILE A 73 9.99 -1.83 -0.82
C ILE A 73 10.70 -2.78 0.14
N LEU A 74 10.70 -2.49 1.44
CA LEU A 74 11.32 -3.34 2.46
C LEU A 74 10.68 -4.74 2.48
N ILE A 75 9.36 -4.82 2.40
CA ILE A 75 8.65 -6.11 2.37
C ILE A 75 9.04 -6.90 1.12
N HIS A 76 8.97 -6.27 -0.05
CA HIS A 76 9.19 -6.95 -1.32
C HIS A 76 10.67 -7.25 -1.59
N ALA A 77 11.59 -6.34 -1.29
CA ALA A 77 13.01 -6.49 -1.61
C ALA A 77 13.81 -7.22 -0.52
N VAL A 78 13.34 -7.24 0.74
CA VAL A 78 14.11 -7.78 1.87
C VAL A 78 13.34 -8.86 2.60
N ILE A 79 12.16 -8.56 3.17
CA ILE A 79 11.47 -9.49 4.08
C ILE A 79 11.00 -10.75 3.35
N LEU A 80 10.35 -10.63 2.19
CA LEU A 80 9.91 -11.78 1.41
C LEU A 80 11.09 -12.65 0.96
N PRO A 81 12.16 -12.10 0.34
CA PRO A 81 13.36 -12.87 0.00
C PRO A 81 14.01 -13.58 1.17
N LEU A 82 14.12 -12.94 2.34
CA LEU A 82 14.67 -13.57 3.56
C LEU A 82 13.83 -14.76 4.03
N ASN A 83 12.55 -14.82 3.68
CA ASN A 83 11.67 -15.97 3.95
C ASN A 83 11.64 -16.99 2.80
N GLY A 84 12.52 -16.83 1.80
CA GLY A 84 12.58 -17.68 0.61
C GLY A 84 11.35 -17.55 -0.28
N ILE A 85 10.74 -16.36 -0.30
CA ILE A 85 9.61 -15.98 -1.15
C ILE A 85 10.10 -14.91 -2.13
N ASN A 86 9.81 -15.07 -3.41
CA ASN A 86 10.13 -14.08 -4.42
C ASN A 86 9.34 -12.78 -4.16
N GLY A 87 10.07 -11.69 -4.00
CA GLY A 87 9.53 -10.37 -3.73
C GLY A 87 8.57 -9.79 -4.76
N LEU A 88 8.63 -10.26 -6.02
CA LEU A 88 7.82 -9.75 -7.11
C LEU A 88 6.64 -10.68 -7.42
N THR A 89 6.84 -11.99 -7.39
CA THR A 89 5.82 -12.98 -7.79
C THR A 89 5.10 -13.60 -6.60
N GLY A 90 5.68 -13.54 -5.40
CA GLY A 90 5.16 -14.25 -4.23
C GLY A 90 5.37 -15.77 -4.29
N GLU A 91 6.22 -16.28 -5.20
CA GLU A 91 6.53 -17.70 -5.32
C GLU A 91 7.63 -18.16 -4.35
N PRO A 92 7.58 -19.40 -3.82
CA PRO A 92 6.52 -20.39 -4.01
C PRO A 92 5.26 -20.04 -3.21
N LYS A 93 4.07 -20.14 -3.83
CA LYS A 93 2.78 -19.74 -3.20
C LYS A 93 2.53 -20.36 -1.84
N GLU A 94 2.94 -21.60 -1.62
CA GLU A 94 2.71 -22.29 -0.34
C GLU A 94 3.42 -21.60 0.82
N LYS A 95 4.67 -21.15 0.61
CA LYS A 95 5.40 -20.36 1.60
C LYS A 95 4.74 -19.00 1.79
N TYR A 96 4.31 -18.35 0.71
CA TYR A 96 3.64 -17.06 0.80
C TYR A 96 2.32 -17.13 1.57
N TYR A 97 1.48 -18.14 1.31
CA TYR A 97 0.23 -18.34 2.03
C TYR A 97 0.46 -18.63 3.50
N LYS A 98 1.47 -19.46 3.81
CA LYS A 98 1.89 -19.70 5.19
C LYS A 98 2.37 -18.41 5.88
N PHE A 99 3.20 -17.60 5.20
CA PHE A 99 3.67 -16.30 5.69
C PHE A 99 2.49 -15.34 5.96
N ARG A 100 1.48 -15.35 5.09
CA ARG A 100 0.25 -14.55 5.22
C ARG A 100 -0.73 -15.07 6.27
N GLY A 101 -0.48 -16.24 6.87
CA GLY A 101 -1.42 -16.91 7.76
C GLY A 101 -2.72 -17.33 7.08
N TRP A 102 -2.72 -17.43 5.75
CA TRP A 102 -3.87 -17.94 5.02
C TRP A 102 -3.92 -19.46 5.16
N LYS A 103 -5.06 -19.96 5.62
CA LYS A 103 -5.30 -21.40 5.65
C LYS A 103 -5.40 -21.92 4.21
N LYS A 104 -4.90 -23.15 3.99
CA LYS A 104 -5.01 -23.84 2.70
C LYS A 104 -6.47 -23.94 2.31
#